data_AF-A0A4U1GED6-F1
#
_entry.id   AF-A0A4U1GED6-F1
#
_cell.length_a   1.000
_cell.length_b   1.000
_cell.length_c   1.000
_cell.angle_alpha   90.00
_cell.angle_beta   90.00
_cell.angle_gamma   90.00
#
_symmetry.space_group_name_H-M   'P 1'
#
loop_
_entity.id
_entity.type
_entity.pdbx_description
1 polymer ?
#
loop_
_entity_poly.entity_id
_entity_poly.type
_entity_poly.pdbx_seq_one_letter_code
_entity_poly.pdbx_strand_id
1 'polypeptide(L)'
;METAKKHRPSLIGILTNTAISGYRPYWENKHPFVAPFGVKIPVVVSAFPDELYQAPKSWAEKAYPKMIYYKKHNNGGHFAAWEQPELLVNDLREGFKSLRNID
;
A
#
# COMPACT_ATOMS: atom_id res chain seq x y z
N MET A 1 22.79 5.68 -17.77
CA MET A 1 21.85 4.63 -18.22
C MET A 1 22.23 3.36 -17.51
N GLU A 2 21.76 3.22 -16.28
CA GLU A 2 22.11 2.13 -15.38
C GLU A 2 21.24 0.91 -15.68
N THR A 3 21.86 -0.25 -15.56
CA THR A 3 21.37 -1.59 -15.93
C THR A 3 19.90 -1.84 -15.62
N ALA A 4 19.09 -2.06 -16.65
CA ALA A 4 17.78 -2.69 -16.50
C ALA A 4 17.98 -4.05 -15.82
N LYS A 5 17.61 -4.17 -14.54
CA LYS A 5 17.53 -5.44 -13.83
C LYS A 5 16.68 -6.39 -14.68
N LYS A 6 17.32 -7.38 -15.30
CA LYS A 6 16.68 -8.45 -16.07
C LYS A 6 15.65 -9.13 -15.18
N HIS A 7 14.37 -8.75 -15.34
CA HIS A 7 13.27 -9.32 -14.57
C HIS A 7 13.16 -10.79 -14.94
N ARG A 8 13.53 -11.67 -14.00
CA ARG A 8 13.22 -13.09 -14.12
C ARG A 8 11.70 -13.23 -13.98
N PRO A 9 11.02 -13.98 -14.85
CA PRO A 9 9.59 -14.23 -14.67
C PRO A 9 9.33 -14.83 -13.28
N SER A 10 8.23 -14.42 -12.64
CA SER A 10 7.93 -14.83 -11.27
C SER A 10 7.67 -16.34 -11.23
N LEU A 11 8.58 -17.08 -10.58
CA LEU A 11 8.52 -18.54 -10.50
C LEU A 11 7.21 -19.01 -9.85
N ILE A 12 6.68 -18.24 -8.90
CA ILE A 12 5.41 -18.51 -8.21
C ILE A 12 4.24 -18.56 -9.20
N GLY A 13 4.14 -17.59 -10.12
CA GLY A 13 3.03 -17.54 -11.08
C GLY A 13 3.04 -18.71 -12.06
N ILE A 14 4.23 -19.12 -12.48
CA ILE A 14 4.43 -20.28 -13.38
C ILE A 14 4.08 -21.57 -12.66
N LEU A 15 4.67 -21.82 -11.48
CA LEU A 15 4.51 -23.08 -10.75
C LEU A 15 3.05 -23.32 -10.32
N THR A 16 2.30 -22.25 -10.06
CA THR A 16 0.90 -22.34 -9.62
C THR A 16 -0.11 -22.19 -10.76
N ASN A 17 0.36 -21.95 -12.00
CA ASN A 17 -0.48 -21.66 -13.16
C ASN A 17 -1.49 -20.50 -12.91
N THR A 18 -1.04 -19.44 -12.21
CA THR A 18 -1.90 -18.33 -11.78
C THR A 18 -1.83 -17.10 -12.65
N ALA A 19 -1.17 -17.18 -13.82
CA ALA A 19 -1.02 -16.05 -14.73
C ALA A 19 -2.37 -15.43 -15.13
N ILE A 20 -3.38 -16.24 -15.48
CA ILE A 20 -4.70 -15.75 -15.90
C ILE A 20 -5.61 -15.45 -14.71
N SER A 21 -5.64 -16.32 -13.69
CA SER A 21 -6.49 -16.12 -12.51
C SER A 21 -6.08 -14.88 -11.71
N GLY A 22 -4.80 -14.51 -11.71
CA GLY A 22 -4.30 -13.27 -11.09
C GLY A 22 -4.82 -11.98 -11.72
N TYR A 23 -5.24 -12.00 -13.01
CA TYR A 23 -5.86 -10.83 -13.66
C TYR A 23 -7.38 -10.75 -13.48
N ARG A 24 -8.04 -11.81 -13.01
CA ARG A 24 -9.49 -11.83 -12.83
C ARG A 24 -10.03 -10.69 -11.95
N PRO A 25 -9.37 -10.25 -10.86
CA PRO A 25 -9.84 -9.11 -10.07
C PRO A 25 -10.00 -7.81 -10.87
N TYR A 26 -9.21 -7.61 -11.94
CA TYR A 26 -9.35 -6.43 -12.82
C TYR A 26 -10.65 -6.45 -13.61
N TRP A 27 -11.13 -7.64 -13.99
CA TRP A 27 -12.42 -7.79 -14.68
C TRP A 27 -13.60 -7.70 -13.73
N GLU A 28 -13.46 -8.29 -12.54
CA GLU A 28 -14.55 -8.39 -11.55
C GLU A 28 -14.76 -7.09 -10.78
N ASN A 29 -13.70 -6.31 -10.51
CA ASN A 29 -13.83 -5.05 -9.80
C ASN A 29 -14.51 -4.00 -10.70
N LYS A 30 -15.76 -3.64 -10.35
CA LYS A 30 -16.53 -2.57 -11.02
C LYS A 30 -16.54 -1.25 -10.23
N HIS A 31 -15.82 -1.19 -9.11
CA HIS A 31 -15.75 0.02 -8.30
C HIS A 31 -14.69 0.98 -8.85
N PRO A 32 -14.87 2.29 -8.61
CA PRO A 32 -13.85 3.28 -8.91
C PRO A 32 -12.57 2.98 -8.12
N PHE A 33 -11.41 3.08 -8.79
CA PHE A 33 -10.09 2.87 -8.20
C PHE A 33 -9.78 3.83 -7.04
N VAL A 34 -10.38 5.02 -7.07
CA VAL A 34 -10.22 6.04 -6.03
C VAL A 34 -11.60 6.53 -5.62
N ALA A 35 -12.04 6.17 -4.42
CA ALA A 35 -13.24 6.71 -3.79
C ALA A 35 -13.11 6.72 -2.27
N PRO A 36 -13.64 7.74 -1.57
CA PRO A 36 -13.71 7.73 -0.11
C PRO A 36 -14.81 6.77 0.33
N PHE A 37 -14.47 5.50 0.57
CA PHE A 37 -15.42 4.48 1.05
C PHE A 37 -15.88 4.68 2.51
N GLY A 38 -15.46 5.77 3.16
CA GLY A 38 -15.97 6.17 4.48
C GLY A 38 -15.65 5.19 5.59
N VAL A 39 -14.43 4.65 5.62
CA VAL A 39 -13.99 3.65 6.60
C VAL A 39 -13.90 4.29 8.00
N LYS A 40 -14.65 3.76 8.98
CA LYS A 40 -14.83 4.36 10.33
C LYS A 40 -14.08 3.65 11.46
N ILE A 41 -13.07 2.85 11.12
CA ILE A 41 -12.16 2.21 12.09
C ILE A 41 -10.83 2.97 12.13
N PRO A 42 -9.96 2.77 13.15
CA PRO A 42 -8.62 3.35 13.15
C PRO A 42 -7.82 2.95 11.90
N VAL A 43 -7.21 3.93 11.22
CA VAL A 43 -6.41 3.72 10.00
C VAL A 43 -5.04 4.37 10.12
N VAL A 44 -4.02 3.67 9.61
CA VAL A 44 -2.64 4.15 9.46
C VAL A 44 -2.36 4.30 7.97
N VAL A 45 -1.82 5.45 7.55
CA VAL A 45 -1.46 5.72 6.15
C VAL A 45 0.02 6.05 6.02
N SER A 46 0.72 5.28 5.18
CA SER A 46 2.11 5.53 4.76
C SER A 46 2.12 5.90 3.28
N ALA A 47 2.51 7.14 2.98
CA ALA A 47 2.48 7.70 1.63
C ALA A 47 3.89 7.73 1.01
N PHE A 48 4.17 6.73 0.17
CA PHE A 48 5.42 6.62 -0.59
C PHE A 48 5.38 7.46 -1.88
N PRO A 49 6.50 8.05 -2.35
CA PRO A 49 6.52 8.97 -3.49
C PRO A 49 6.19 8.33 -4.84
N ASP A 50 6.65 7.10 -5.10
CA ASP A 50 6.52 6.44 -6.41
C ASP A 50 5.36 5.44 -6.45
N GLU A 51 4.34 5.65 -5.61
CA GLU A 51 3.06 4.92 -5.69
C GLU A 51 2.26 5.42 -6.91
N LEU A 52 1.49 4.54 -7.55
CA LEU A 52 0.63 4.86 -8.70
C LEU A 52 -0.33 6.01 -8.40
N TYR A 53 -0.78 6.09 -7.14
CA TYR A 53 -1.59 7.18 -6.62
C TYR A 53 -1.13 7.57 -5.21
N GLN A 54 -0.20 8.52 -5.13
CA GLN A 54 0.18 9.10 -3.85
C GLN A 54 -0.95 9.99 -3.31
N ALA A 55 -1.77 9.45 -2.40
CA ALA A 55 -2.85 10.22 -1.78
C ALA A 55 -2.29 11.36 -0.90
N PRO A 56 -2.61 12.64 -1.22
CA PRO A 56 -2.35 13.75 -0.31
C PRO A 56 -3.04 13.52 1.03
N LYS A 57 -2.47 14.06 2.12
CA LYS A 57 -3.03 13.93 3.46
C LYS A 57 -4.50 14.35 3.54
N SER A 58 -4.86 15.46 2.89
CA SER A 58 -6.23 15.97 2.86
C SER A 58 -7.23 15.02 2.18
N TRP A 59 -6.78 14.19 1.24
CA TRP A 59 -7.60 13.16 0.61
C TRP A 59 -7.74 11.94 1.53
N ALA A 60 -6.64 11.54 2.18
CA ALA A 60 -6.65 10.48 3.18
C ALA A 60 -7.57 10.81 4.38
N GLU A 61 -7.56 12.05 4.88
CA GLU A 61 -8.45 12.51 5.95
C GLU A 61 -9.93 12.42 5.57
N LYS A 62 -10.28 12.75 4.32
CA LYS A 62 -11.64 12.62 3.81
C LYS A 62 -12.07 11.16 3.67
N ALA A 63 -11.17 10.28 3.25
CA ALA A 63 -11.44 8.85 3.08
C ALA A 63 -11.51 8.10 4.43
N TYR A 64 -10.73 8.55 5.41
CA TYR A 64 -10.50 7.89 6.70
C TYR A 64 -10.74 8.85 7.88
N PRO A 65 -12.00 9.11 8.29
CA PRO A 65 -12.31 10.04 9.37
C PRO A 65 -11.70 9.68 10.73
N LYS A 66 -11.32 8.42 10.94
CA LYS A 66 -10.59 7.94 12.15
C LYS A 66 -9.13 7.59 11.85
N MET A 67 -8.49 8.27 10.90
CA MET A 67 -7.06 8.10 10.66
C MET A 67 -6.26 8.53 11.90
N ILE A 68 -5.43 7.63 12.41
CA ILE A 68 -4.62 7.84 13.63
C ILE A 68 -3.16 8.17 13.32
N TYR A 69 -2.72 7.93 12.08
CA TYR A 69 -1.35 8.15 11.66
C TYR A 69 -1.30 8.45 10.16
N TYR A 70 -0.48 9.43 9.79
CA TYR A 70 -0.12 9.71 8.40
C TYR A 70 1.35 10.09 8.32
N LYS A 71 2.10 9.46 7.42
CA LYS A 71 3.49 9.84 7.14
C LYS A 71 3.78 9.80 5.66
N LYS A 72 4.47 10.84 5.19
CA LYS A 72 4.98 10.92 3.82
C LYS A 72 6.46 10.55 3.81
N HIS A 73 6.86 9.72 2.87
CA HIS A 73 8.25 9.30 2.67
C HIS A 73 8.90 10.00 1.49
N ASN A 74 10.24 10.00 1.47
CA ASN A 74 11.04 10.56 0.39
C ASN A 74 11.53 9.51 -0.62
N ASN A 75 11.42 8.22 -0.30
CA ASN A 75 11.88 7.10 -1.14
C ASN A 75 10.85 5.96 -1.14
N GLY A 76 10.81 5.17 -2.21
CA GLY A 76 9.97 3.98 -2.37
C GLY A 76 8.69 4.22 -3.17
N GLY A 77 8.04 3.15 -3.62
CA GLY A 77 6.83 3.21 -4.41
C GLY A 77 5.82 2.10 -4.14
N HIS A 78 5.21 1.61 -5.22
CA HIS A 78 4.08 0.67 -5.19
C HIS A 78 4.37 -0.61 -4.38
N PHE A 79 5.59 -1.12 -4.41
CA PHE A 79 5.98 -2.30 -3.62
C PHE A 79 6.73 -1.89 -2.35
N ALA A 80 6.19 -0.94 -1.58
CA ALA A 80 6.82 -0.36 -0.40
C ALA A 80 7.43 -1.37 0.58
N ALA A 81 6.75 -2.50 0.83
CA ALA A 81 7.25 -3.56 1.71
C ALA A 81 8.51 -4.25 1.18
N TRP A 82 8.66 -4.32 -0.14
CA TRP A 82 9.81 -4.91 -0.82
C TRP A 82 10.93 -3.88 -1.02
N GLU A 83 10.57 -2.64 -1.37
CA GLU A 83 11.51 -1.58 -1.72
C GLU A 83 12.10 -0.89 -0.48
N GLN A 84 11.28 -0.65 0.55
CA GLN A 84 11.61 0.12 1.76
C GLN A 84 11.07 -0.59 3.02
N PRO A 85 11.50 -1.84 3.30
CA PRO A 85 10.95 -2.65 4.39
C PRO A 85 11.05 -1.97 5.76
N GLU A 86 12.18 -1.32 6.04
CA GLU A 86 12.41 -0.64 7.33
C GLU A 86 11.47 0.55 7.52
N LEU A 87 11.27 1.36 6.48
CA LEU A 87 10.35 2.50 6.53
C LEU A 87 8.93 2.02 6.81
N LEU A 88 8.46 0.99 6.09
CA LEU A 88 7.12 0.46 6.28
C LEU A 88 6.95 -0.17 7.68
N VAL A 89 7.92 -0.96 8.14
CA VAL A 89 7.85 -1.61 9.47
C VAL A 89 7.84 -0.58 10.60
N ASN A 90 8.63 0.49 10.49
CA ASN A 90 8.64 1.55 11.50
C ASN A 90 7.30 2.28 11.55
N ASP A 91 6.71 2.59 10.40
CA ASP A 91 5.38 3.20 10.34
C ASP A 91 4.30 2.30 10.95
N LEU A 92 4.34 0.99 10.69
CA LEU A 92 3.42 0.03 11.34
C LEU A 92 3.61 0.01 12.86
N ARG A 93 4.85 0.10 13.34
CA ARG A 93 5.15 0.12 14.79
C ARG A 93 4.69 1.41 15.46
N GLU A 94 4.98 2.55 14.84
CA GLU A 94 4.60 3.86 15.34
C GLU A 94 3.09 4.09 15.25
N GLY A 95 2.51 3.86 14.06
CA GLY A 95 1.11 4.16 13.77
C GLY A 95 0.13 3.34 14.58
N PHE A 96 0.46 2.07 14.87
CA PHE A 96 -0.38 1.21 15.70
C PHE A 96 0.01 1.21 17.19
N LYS A 97 1.01 1.99 17.61
CA LYS A 97 1.50 2.00 19.01
C LYS A 97 0.38 2.28 20.01
N SER A 98 -0.50 3.24 19.70
CA SER A 98 -1.62 3.63 20.59
C SER A 98 -2.69 2.55 20.75
N LEU A 99 -2.77 1.59 19.83
CA LEU A 99 -3.76 0.51 19.86
C LEU A 99 -3.27 -0.75 20.59
N ARG A 100 -2.03 -0.77 21.09
CA ARG A 100 -1.42 -1.95 21.73
C ARG A 100 -1.61 -2.02 23.24
N ASN A 101 -2.42 -1.13 23.81
CA ASN A 101 -2.75 -1.22 25.23
C ASN A 101 -3.56 -2.51 25.45
N ILE A 102 -2.96 -3.44 26.17
CA ILE A 102 -3.60 -4.63 26.70
C ILE A 102 -4.10 -4.20 28.08
N ASP A 103 -5.42 -4.15 28.26
CA ASP A 103 -6.03 -4.10 29.59
C ASP A 103 -5.72 -5.41 30.35
#